data_AF-A0A1F7H257-F1
#
_entry.id   AF-A0A1F7H257-F1
#
_cell.length_a   1.000
_cell.length_b   1.000
_cell.length_c   1.000
_cell.angle_alpha   90.00
_cell.angle_beta   90.00
_cell.angle_gamma   90.00
#
_symmetry.space_group_name_H-M   'P 1'
#
loop_
_entity.id
_entity.type
_entity.pdbx_description
1 polymer ?
#
loop_
_entity_poly.entity_id
_entity_poly.type
_entity_poly.pdbx_seq_one_letter_code
_entity_poly.pdbx_strand_id
1 'polypeptide(L)'
;MKVTIQDIIAFLPFEEEYRQKIKRQLIEIDSATRISLEDQLWETFDALCDLYYQKNFQKGLYEMGEGAKSFGPNFYKRIREETDKEIEMDMTKKTTAFGIEEVREKLQKYIQEPK
;
A
#
# COMPACT_ATOMS: atom_id res chain seq x y z
N MET A 1 10.61 7.70 -3.83
CA MET A 1 9.55 7.13 -4.70
C MET A 1 8.37 8.10 -4.74
N LYS A 2 7.69 8.27 -5.88
CA LYS A 2 6.45 9.05 -5.94
C LYS A 2 5.27 8.08 -5.85
N VAL A 3 4.56 8.08 -4.73
CA VAL A 3 3.36 7.24 -4.51
C VAL A 3 2.16 7.93 -5.13
N THR A 4 1.35 7.18 -5.88
CA THR A 4 0.09 7.66 -6.45
C THR A 4 -1.13 7.04 -5.75
N ILE A 5 -2.31 7.64 -5.92
CA ILE A 5 -3.58 7.08 -5.43
C ILE A 5 -3.81 5.65 -5.96
N GLN A 6 -3.41 5.36 -7.21
CA GLN A 6 -3.54 4.00 -7.76
C GLN A 6 -2.63 3.00 -7.04
N ASP A 7 -1.41 3.42 -6.67
CA ASP A 7 -0.50 2.58 -5.89
C ASP A 7 -1.07 2.30 -4.50
N ILE A 8 -1.69 3.30 -3.87
CA ILE A 8 -2.35 3.16 -2.57
C ILE A 8 -3.50 2.16 -2.66
N ILE A 9 -4.37 2.30 -3.66
CA ILE A 9 -5.50 1.39 -3.88
C ILE A 9 -5.02 -0.05 -4.12
N ALA A 10 -3.92 -0.23 -4.84
CA ALA A 10 -3.33 -1.55 -5.09
C ALA A 10 -2.71 -2.15 -3.83
N PHE A 11 -2.08 -1.31 -3.00
CA PHE A 11 -1.35 -1.71 -1.80
C PHE A 11 -2.26 -2.03 -0.60
N LEU A 12 -3.30 -1.22 -0.40
CA LEU A 12 -4.24 -1.37 0.70
C LEU A 12 -4.93 -2.76 0.64
N PRO A 13 -5.16 -3.40 1.80
CA PRO A 13 -5.70 -4.75 1.88
C PRO A 13 -7.22 -4.79 1.66
N PHE A 14 -7.71 -4.12 0.63
CA PHE A 14 -9.12 -4.13 0.24
C PHE A 14 -9.45 -5.37 -0.56
N GLU A 15 -10.67 -5.87 -0.36
CA GLU A 15 -11.29 -6.86 -1.26
C GLU A 15 -11.40 -6.30 -2.68
N GLU A 16 -11.30 -7.17 -3.68
CA GLU A 16 -11.27 -6.76 -5.08
C GLU A 16 -12.53 -5.98 -5.49
N GLU A 17 -13.70 -6.42 -5.02
CA GLU A 17 -14.97 -5.74 -5.29
C GLU A 17 -14.97 -4.29 -4.77
N TYR A 18 -14.47 -4.09 -3.56
CA TYR A 18 -14.37 -2.78 -2.93
C TYR A 18 -13.34 -1.89 -3.65
N ARG A 19 -12.23 -2.48 -4.07
CA ARG A 19 -11.18 -1.82 -4.85
C ARG A 19 -11.70 -1.30 -6.19
N GLN A 20 -12.47 -2.12 -6.91
CA GLN A 20 -13.11 -1.74 -8.17
C GLN A 20 -14.22 -0.70 -7.97
N LYS A 21 -14.90 -0.72 -6.83
CA LYS A 21 -15.86 0.33 -6.44
C LYS A 21 -15.15 1.67 -6.25
N ILE A 22 -14.06 1.73 -5.49
CA ILE A 22 -13.28 2.96 -5.26
C ILE A 22 -12.80 3.54 -6.60
N LYS A 23 -12.26 2.70 -7.49
CA LYS A 23 -11.81 3.16 -8.83
C LYS A 23 -12.92 3.84 -9.63
N ARG A 24 -14.10 3.22 -9.68
CA ARG A 24 -15.26 3.79 -10.39
C ARG A 24 -15.69 5.11 -9.76
N GLN A 25 -15.80 5.14 -8.44
CA GLN A 25 -16.16 6.35 -7.71
C GLN A 25 -15.20 7.48 -8.00
N LEU A 26 -13.89 7.24 -8.01
CA LEU A 26 -12.90 8.28 -8.34
C LEU A 26 -13.11 8.90 -9.72
N ILE A 27 -13.65 8.17 -10.70
CA ILE A 27 -13.92 8.70 -12.05
C ILE A 27 -15.27 9.43 -12.11
N GLU A 28 -16.29 8.89 -11.44
CA GLU A 28 -17.70 9.26 -11.62
C GLU A 28 -18.18 10.41 -10.70
N ILE A 29 -17.51 10.64 -9.57
CA ILE A 29 -17.93 11.66 -8.59
C ILE A 29 -17.44 13.07 -8.92
N ASP A 30 -18.12 14.07 -8.35
CA ASP A 30 -17.71 15.48 -8.41
C ASP A 30 -16.37 15.71 -7.71
N SER A 31 -15.71 16.84 -8.02
CA SER A 31 -14.36 17.12 -7.54
C SER A 31 -14.23 17.22 -6.02
N ALA A 32 -15.25 17.70 -5.31
CA ALA A 32 -15.19 17.83 -3.85
C ALA A 32 -15.25 16.46 -3.18
N THR A 33 -16.16 15.59 -3.64
CA THR A 33 -16.28 14.21 -3.14
C THR A 33 -15.03 13.39 -3.49
N ARG A 34 -14.42 13.64 -4.66
CA ARG A 34 -13.16 12.99 -5.05
C ARG A 34 -12.03 13.32 -4.09
N ILE A 35 -11.83 14.61 -3.78
CA ILE A 35 -10.77 15.03 -2.85
C ILE A 35 -10.96 14.35 -1.49
N SER A 36 -12.18 14.34 -0.96
CA SER A 36 -12.44 13.68 0.33
C SER A 36 -12.14 12.18 0.30
N LEU A 37 -12.41 11.49 -0.81
CA LEU A 37 -12.08 10.07 -0.96
C LEU A 37 -10.57 9.84 -1.08
N GLU A 38 -9.87 10.71 -1.81
CA GLU A 38 -8.40 10.67 -1.89
C GLU A 38 -7.77 10.91 -0.52
N ASP A 39 -8.26 11.87 0.26
CA ASP A 39 -7.80 12.15 1.62
C ASP A 39 -7.99 10.91 2.52
N GLN A 40 -9.16 10.26 2.47
CA GLN A 40 -9.42 9.03 3.22
C GLN A 40 -8.47 7.89 2.83
N LEU A 41 -8.13 7.77 1.53
CA LEU A 41 -7.18 6.77 1.06
C LEU A 41 -5.77 7.05 1.60
N TRP A 42 -5.34 8.31 1.63
CA TRP A 42 -4.06 8.71 2.23
C TRP A 42 -4.04 8.46 3.73
N GLU A 43 -5.08 8.86 4.47
CA GLU A 43 -5.17 8.60 5.92
C GLU A 43 -5.10 7.11 6.24
N THR A 44 -5.79 6.28 5.44
CA THR A 44 -5.76 4.82 5.61
C THR A 44 -4.38 4.25 5.30
N PHE A 45 -3.71 4.79 4.28
CA PHE A 45 -2.34 4.40 3.93
C PHE A 45 -1.36 4.76 5.04
N ASP A 46 -1.43 5.97 5.57
CA ASP A 46 -0.57 6.44 6.66
C ASP A 46 -0.78 5.60 7.93
N ALA A 47 -2.04 5.30 8.28
CA ALA A 47 -2.35 4.42 9.41
C ALA A 47 -1.76 3.00 9.22
N LEU A 48 -1.76 2.49 7.98
CA LEU A 48 -1.13 1.20 7.68
C LEU A 48 0.39 1.29 7.83
N CYS A 49 1.03 2.36 7.35
CA CYS A 49 2.47 2.58 7.54
C CYS A 49 2.85 2.64 9.03
N ASP A 50 2.03 3.29 9.85
CA ASP A 50 2.22 3.34 11.30
C ASP A 50 2.13 1.94 11.93
N LEU A 51 1.22 1.08 11.47
CA LEU A 51 1.14 -0.31 11.92
C LEU A 51 2.40 -1.12 11.56
N TYR A 52 2.94 -0.95 10.35
CA TYR A 52 4.23 -1.55 9.96
C TYR A 52 5.36 -1.07 10.88
N TYR A 53 5.41 0.22 11.18
CA TYR A 53 6.40 0.77 12.10
C TYR A 53 6.26 0.18 13.50
N GLN A 54 5.05 0.12 14.06
CA GLN A 54 4.79 -0.46 15.38
C GLN A 54 5.20 -1.94 15.44
N LYS A 55 4.87 -2.72 14.41
CA LYS A 55 5.28 -4.12 14.27
C LYS A 55 6.80 -4.26 14.30
N ASN A 56 7.51 -3.47 13.48
CA ASN A 56 8.97 -3.54 13.41
C ASN A 56 9.63 -3.02 14.69
N PHE A 57 9.06 -2.02 15.33
CA PHE A 57 9.50 -1.53 16.62
C PHE A 57 9.40 -2.62 17.70
N GLN A 58 8.25 -3.31 17.79
CA GLN A 58 8.06 -4.42 18.73
C GLN A 58 9.03 -5.58 18.46
N LYS A 59 9.22 -5.95 17.18
CA LYS A 59 10.21 -6.94 16.77
C LYS A 59 11.63 -6.54 17.19
N GLY A 60 11.98 -5.27 16.98
CA GLY A 60 13.26 -4.71 17.40
C GLY A 60 13.47 -4.82 18.91
N LEU A 61 12.46 -4.46 19.72
CA LEU A 61 12.53 -4.62 21.17
C LEU A 61 12.69 -6.08 21.61
N TYR A 62 12.03 -7.02 20.93
CA TYR A 62 12.15 -8.44 21.21
C TYR A 62 13.57 -8.96 20.94
N GLU A 63 14.12 -8.69 19.75
CA GLU A 63 15.49 -9.09 19.36
C GLU A 63 16.56 -8.51 20.31
N MET A 64 16.28 -7.35 20.91
CA MET A 64 17.14 -6.75 21.91
C MET A 64 17.09 -7.47 23.25
N GLY A 65 15.91 -7.93 23.67
CA GLY A 65 15.76 -8.76 24.87
C GLY A 65 16.55 -10.06 24.79
N GLU A 66 16.74 -10.59 23.56
CA GLU A 66 17.55 -11.78 23.28
C GLU A 66 19.06 -11.48 23.11
N GLY A 67 19.49 -10.23 23.29
CA GLY A 67 20.90 -9.82 23.19
C GLY A 67 21.43 -9.68 21.76
N ALA A 68 20.56 -9.74 20.74
CA ALA A 68 20.97 -9.68 19.33
C ALA A 68 21.29 -8.25 18.85
N LYS A 69 20.78 -7.20 19.52
CA LYS A 69 20.96 -5.79 19.11
C LYS A 69 21.10 -4.84 20.31
N SER A 70 21.93 -3.80 20.18
CA SER A 70 22.15 -2.78 21.23
C SER A 70 21.17 -1.61 21.13
N PHE A 71 20.71 -1.10 22.29
CA PHE A 71 19.92 0.14 22.39
C PHE A 71 20.86 1.32 22.21
N GLY A 72 20.87 1.85 21.00
CA GLY A 72 21.67 3.02 20.67
C GLY A 72 20.84 4.05 19.90
N PRO A 73 21.40 5.26 19.68
CA PRO A 73 20.76 6.31 18.87
C PRO A 73 20.33 5.83 17.47
N ASN A 74 21.00 4.80 16.96
CA ASN A 74 20.73 4.19 15.65
C ASN A 74 19.56 3.19 15.66
N PHE A 75 18.97 2.85 16.81
CA PHE A 75 17.86 1.89 16.89
C PHE A 75 16.64 2.41 16.10
N TYR A 76 16.13 3.59 16.45
CA TYR A 76 14.97 4.19 15.79
C TYR A 76 15.19 4.40 14.29
N LYS A 77 16.40 4.85 13.92
CA LYS A 77 16.79 5.03 12.51
C LYS A 77 16.72 3.71 11.74
N ARG A 78 17.26 2.64 12.31
CA ARG A 78 17.25 1.31 11.70
C ARG A 78 15.84 0.75 11.56
N ILE A 79 15.00 0.87 12.60
CA ILE A 79 13.60 0.44 12.52
C ILE A 79 12.88 1.19 11.41
N ARG A 80 13.11 2.49 11.27
CA ARG A 80 12.54 3.29 10.18
C ARG A 80 13.01 2.80 8.81
N GLU A 81 14.31 2.63 8.61
CA GLU A 81 14.88 2.14 7.35
C GLU A 81 14.41 0.72 7.00
N GLU A 82 14.26 -0.17 7.98
CA GLU A 82 13.72 -1.51 7.78
C GLU A 82 12.23 -1.45 7.39
N THR A 83 11.46 -0.57 8.04
CA THR A 83 10.04 -0.35 7.76
C THR A 83 9.83 0.23 6.36
N ASP A 84 10.60 1.26 5.99
CA ASP A 84 10.51 1.89 4.67
C ASP A 84 10.79 0.87 3.56
N LYS A 85 11.80 0.01 3.74
CA LYS A 85 12.13 -1.07 2.80
C LYS A 85 11.04 -2.13 2.72
N GLU A 86 10.44 -2.52 3.84
CA GLU A 86 9.35 -3.50 3.86
C GLU A 86 8.12 -2.97 3.11
N ILE A 87 7.75 -1.72 3.37
CA ILE A 87 6.63 -1.05 2.68
C ILE A 87 6.93 -0.91 1.19
N GLU A 88 8.12 -0.45 0.81
CA GLU A 88 8.51 -0.30 -0.60
C GLU A 88 8.47 -1.63 -1.35
N MET A 89 8.98 -2.71 -0.73
CA MET A 89 8.97 -4.04 -1.32
C MET A 89 7.55 -4.60 -1.47
N ASP A 90 6.72 -4.48 -0.43
CA ASP A 90 5.34 -4.97 -0.48
C ASP A 90 4.49 -4.15 -1.45
N MET A 91 4.69 -2.83 -1.52
CA MET A 91 4.02 -1.94 -2.46
C MET A 91 4.40 -2.30 -3.90
N THR A 92 5.69 -2.44 -4.19
CA THR A 92 6.16 -2.86 -5.52
C THR A 92 5.55 -4.20 -5.93
N LYS A 93 5.53 -5.18 -5.02
CA LYS A 93 4.97 -6.51 -5.27
C LYS A 93 3.47 -6.46 -5.55
N LYS A 94 2.70 -5.75 -4.73
CA LYS A 94 1.24 -5.64 -4.88
C LYS A 94 0.84 -4.84 -6.11
N THR A 95 1.49 -3.70 -6.37
CA THR A 95 1.23 -2.90 -7.56
C THR A 95 1.56 -3.66 -8.84
N THR A 96 2.66 -4.41 -8.87
CA THR A 96 3.02 -5.24 -10.04
C THR A 96 1.99 -6.34 -10.28
N ALA A 97 1.60 -7.07 -9.24
CA ALA A 97 0.57 -8.11 -9.35
C ALA A 97 -0.76 -7.53 -9.84
N PHE A 98 -1.12 -6.36 -9.33
CA PHE A 98 -2.33 -5.66 -9.71
C PHE A 98 -2.33 -5.20 -11.17
N GLY A 99 -1.23 -4.58 -11.62
CA GLY A 99 -1.09 -4.14 -13.02
C GLY A 99 -1.17 -5.29 -14.02
N ILE A 100 -0.63 -6.47 -13.66
CA ILE A 100 -0.72 -7.67 -14.50
C ILE A 100 -2.18 -8.14 -14.63
N GLU A 101 -2.95 -8.10 -13.54
CA GLU A 101 -4.36 -8.50 -13.56
C GLU A 101 -5.21 -7.53 -14.40
N GLU A 102 -4.98 -6.22 -14.27
CA GLU A 102 -5.67 -5.22 -15.12
C GLU A 102 -5.39 -5.42 -16.62
N VAL A 103 -4.14 -5.74 -16.97
CA VAL A 103 -3.78 -6.03 -18.37
C VAL A 103 -4.49 -7.28 -18.86
N ARG A 104 -4.57 -8.33 -18.02
CA ARG A 104 -5.30 -9.57 -18.34
C ARG A 104 -6.78 -9.31 -18.57
N GLU A 105 -7.45 -8.57 -17.69
CA GLU A 105 -8.87 -8.24 -17.84
C GLU A 105 -9.14 -7.44 -19.13
N LYS A 106 -8.28 -6.46 -19.45
CA LYS A 106 -8.40 -5.70 -20.70
C LYS A 106 -8.27 -6.62 -21.92
N LEU A 107 -7.28 -7.50 -21.94
CA LEU A 107 -7.08 -8.47 -23.02
C LEU A 107 -8.27 -9.42 -23.16
N GLN A 108 -8.85 -9.90 -22.06
CA GLN A 108 -10.04 -10.75 -22.10
C GLN A 108 -11.26 -10.03 -22.70
N LYS A 109 -11.48 -8.75 -22.37
CA LYS A 109 -12.54 -7.95 -22.99
C LYS A 109 -12.34 -7.80 -24.50
N TYR A 110 -11.11 -7.56 -24.96
CA TYR A 110 -10.79 -7.50 -26.39
C TYR A 110 -10.99 -8.84 -27.12
N ILE A 111 -10.79 -9.97 -26.44
CA ILE A 111 -10.99 -11.31 -27.03
C ILE A 111 -12.49 -11.69 -27.05
N GLN A 112 -13.29 -11.21 -26.09
CA GLN A 112 -14.73 -11.51 -25.99
C GLN A 112 -15.63 -10.57 -26.81
N GLU A 113 -15.13 -9.40 -27.20
CA GLU A 113 -15.72 -8.55 -28.25
C GLU A 113 -14.89 -8.64 -29.55
N PRO A 114 -14.89 -9.79 -30.26
CA PRO A 114 -14.44 -9.77 -31.64
C PRO A 114 -15.45 -8.92 -32.43
N LYS A 115 -14.96 -7.82 -33.02
CA LYS A 115 -15.68 -7.14 -34.10
C LYS A 115 -16.02 -8.12 -35.22
#